data_AF-A0A9E0GFM6-F1
#
_entry.id   AF-A0A9E0GFM6-F1
#
_cell.length_a   1.000
_cell.length_b   1.000
_cell.length_c   1.000
_cell.angle_alpha   90.00
_cell.angle_beta   90.00
_cell.angle_gamma   90.00
#
_symmetry.space_group_name_H-M   'P 1'
#
loop_
_entity.id
_entity.type
_entity.pdbx_description
1 polymer ?
#
loop_
_entity_poly.entity_id
_entity_poly.type
_entity_poly.pdbx_seq_one_letter_code
_entity_poly.pdbx_strand_id
1 'polypeptide(L)' 'MPGAIAIIVVLLVFPVIAIMGSVTIAALLGHLLNRDGEQRNEGSELLDTNY' A
#
# COMPACT_ATOMS: atom_id res chain seq x y z
N MET A 1 4.30 -31.42 -19.53
CA MET A 1 3.23 -30.43 -19.25
C MET A 1 3.43 -29.54 -18.02
N PRO A 2 4.15 -29.92 -16.94
CA PRO A 2 4.30 -29.05 -15.76
C PRO A 2 4.91 -27.67 -16.04
N GLY A 3 5.90 -27.59 -16.92
CA GLY A 3 6.56 -26.32 -17.27
C GLY A 3 5.62 -25.31 -17.94
N ALA A 4 4.74 -25.76 -18.83
CA ALA A 4 3.77 -24.88 -19.49
C ALA A 4 2.75 -24.29 -18.49
N ILE A 5 2.32 -25.10 -17.52
CA ILE A 5 1.41 -24.66 -16.46
C ILE A 5 2.10 -23.61 -15.58
N ALA A 6 3.35 -23.84 -15.19
CA ALA A 6 4.12 -22.89 -14.39
C ALA A 6 4.27 -21.53 -15.11
N ILE A 7 4.53 -21.54 -16.42
CA ILE A 7 4.65 -20.31 -17.23
C ILE A 7 3.33 -19.53 -17.25
N ILE A 8 2.19 -20.19 -17.45
CA ILE A 8 0.87 -19.54 -17.45
C ILE A 8 0.58 -18.91 -16.10
N VAL A 9 0.84 -19.63 -15.00
CA VAL A 9 0.63 -19.12 -13.64
C VAL A 9 1.47 -17.85 -13.40
N VAL A 10 2.75 -17.88 -13.76
CA VAL A 10 3.64 -16.72 -13.58
C VAL A 10 3.17 -15.53 -14.42
N LEU A 11 2.79 -15.74 -15.67
CA LEU A 11 2.31 -14.66 -16.55
C LEU A 11 1.04 -13.98 -16.03
N LEU A 12 0.15 -14.72 -15.37
CA LEU A 12 -1.07 -14.16 -14.79
C LEU A 12 -0.82 -13.45 -13.47
N VAL A 13 0.08 -13.98 -12.63
CA VAL A 13 0.33 -13.44 -11.28
C VAL A 13 1.31 -12.27 -11.28
N PHE A 14 2.33 -12.31 -12.13
CA PHE A 14 3.37 -11.28 -12.20
C PHE A 14 2.85 -9.85 -12.36
N PRO A 15 1.94 -9.51 -13.29
CA PRO A 15 1.48 -8.13 -13.45
C PRO A 15 0.75 -7.62 -12.22
N VAL A 16 0.01 -8.49 -11.53
CA VAL A 16 -0.69 -8.12 -10.28
C VAL A 16 0.33 -7.79 -9.20
N ILE A 17 1.34 -8.64 -8.99
CA ILE A 17 2.39 -8.38 -8.00
C ILE A 17 3.19 -7.13 -8.34
N ALA A 18 3.55 -6.96 -9.62
CA ALA A 18 4.31 -5.81 -10.08
C ALA A 18 3.57 -4.48 -9.86
N ILE A 19 2.26 -4.44 -10.11
CA ILE A 19 1.43 -3.25 -9.89
C ILE A 19 1.17 -3.02 -8.39
N MET A 20 0.93 -4.07 -7.61
CA MET A 20 0.63 -3.97 -6.17
C MET A 20 1.86 -3.55 -5.33
N GLY A 21 3.07 -3.62 -5.88
CA GLY A 21 4.28 -3.19 -5.17
C GLY A 21 4.22 -1.73 -4.69
N SER A 22 3.70 -0.83 -5.53
CA SER A 22 3.56 0.59 -5.18
C SER A 22 2.46 0.82 -4.14
N VAL A 23 1.40 0.00 -4.15
CA VAL A 23 0.29 0.08 -3.18
C VAL A 23 0.80 -0.16 -1.76
N THR A 24 1.65 -1.16 -1.57
CA THR A 24 2.24 -1.45 -0.25
C THR A 24 3.06 -0.26 0.27
N ILE A 25 3.89 0.33 -0.59
CA ILE A 25 4.72 1.49 -0.22
C ILE A 25 3.83 2.69 0.11
N ALA A 26 2.83 2.98 -0.72
CA ALA A 26 1.90 4.09 -0.50
C ALA A 26 1.10 3.92 0.79
N ALA A 27 0.63 2.71 1.08
CA ALA A 27 -0.10 2.43 2.32
C ALA A 27 0.79 2.60 3.56
N LEU A 28 2.02 2.07 3.53
CA LEU A 28 2.96 2.21 4.63
C LEU A 28 3.36 3.67 4.85
N LEU A 29 3.72 4.39 3.79
CA LEU A 29 4.07 5.80 3.88
C LEU A 29 2.89 6.64 4.35
N GLY A 30 1.70 6.43 3.79
CA GLY A 30 0.48 7.12 4.21
C GLY A 30 0.19 6.91 5.70
N HIS A 31 0.28 5.68 6.19
CA HIS A 31 0.09 5.38 7.61
C HIS A 31 1.13 6.06 8.50
N LEU A 32 2.42 5.98 8.15
CA LEU A 32 3.50 6.58 8.93
C LEU A 32 3.39 8.11 8.97
N LEU A 33 3.10 8.74 7.83
CA LEU A 33 2.92 10.19 7.73
C LEU A 33 1.67 10.65 8.47
N ASN A 34 0.57 9.90 8.40
CA ASN A 34 -0.65 10.24 9.14
C ASN A 34 -0.39 10.21 10.66
N ARG A 35 0.24 9.14 11.16
CA ARG A 35 0.58 8.99 12.57
C ARG A 35 1.53 10.07 13.09
N ASP A 36 2.50 10.48 12.27
CA ASP A 36 3.40 11.60 12.58
C ASP A 36 2.64 12.94 12.58
N GLY A 37 1.72 13.14 11.63
CA GLY A 37 0.84 14.30 11.57
C GLY A 37 -0.05 14.44 12.81
N GLU A 38 -0.68 13.35 13.26
CA GLU A 38 -1.52 13.33 14.47
C GLU A 38 -0.71 13.72 15.72
N GLN A 39 0.44 13.09 15.94
CA GLN A 39 1.31 13.39 17.10
C GLN A 39 1.79 14.84 17.13
N ARG A 40 2.13 15.41 15.97
CA ARG A 40 2.62 16.80 15.90
C ARG A 40 1.53 17.83 16.11
N ASN A 41 0.28 17.47 15.87
CA ASN A 41 -0.87 18.37 15.96
C ASN A 41 -1.79 17.98 17.13
N GLU A 42 -1.26 17.31 18.15
CA GLU A 42 -2.03 16.93 19.36
C GLU A 42 -2.74 18.15 19.96
N GLY A 43 -4.06 18.01 20.19
CA GLY A 43 -4.91 19.08 20.70
C GLY A 43 -5.41 20.08 19.65
N SER A 44 -5.10 19.87 18.36
CA SER A 44 -5.61 20.68 17.26
C SER A 44 -7.05 20.27 16.90
N GLU A 45 -7.96 21.25 16.91
CA GLU A 45 -9.35 21.10 16.44
C GLU A 45 -9.45 20.62 14.98
N LEU A 46 -8.39 20.80 14.19
CA LEU A 46 -8.33 20.36 12.80
C LEU A 46 -8.27 18.83 12.69
N LEU A 47 -7.70 18.12 13.66
CA LEU A 47 -7.67 16.66 13.66
C LEU A 47 -9.08 16.06 13.76
N ASP A 48 -9.97 16.68 14.57
CA ASP A 48 -11.35 16.22 14.77
C ASP A 48 -12.23 16.41 13.52
N THR A 49 -11.78 17.23 12.57
CA THR A 49 -12.50 17.54 11.32
C THR A 49 -11.90 16.89 10.08
N ASN A 50 -10.82 16.11 10.25
CA ASN A 50 -10.10 15.47 9.16
C ASN A 50 -10.69 14.08 8.88
N TYR A 51 -11.74 14.03 8.05
CA TYR A 51 -12.46 12.81 7.63
C TYR A 51 -12.00 12.29 6.27
#